data_AF-G9K540-F1
#
_entry.id   AF-G9K540-F1
#
_cell.length_a   1.000
_cell.length_b   1.000
_cell.length_c   1.000
_cell.angle_alpha   90.00
_cell.angle_beta   90.00
_cell.angle_gamma   90.00
#
_symmetry.space_group_name_H-M   'P 1'
#
loop_
_entity.id
_entity.type
_entity.pdbx_description
1 polymer ?
#
loop_
_entity_poly.entity_id
_entity_poly.type
_entity_poly.pdbx_seq_one_letter_code
_entity_poly.pdbx_strand_id
1 'polypeptide(L)'
;PLESLTLTLLRGKETLCNKTFTGEKNDTQGATATHKGMAHREDGRHNFSCHARLDLSSRGGAIFHQVSEPQMLKVYEPTPDNQMVVIISVVSVLLFLFVTSILLCFILGQHWRQRRMGAYGVQDA
;
A
#
# COMPACT_ATOMS: atom_id res chain seq x y z
N PRO A 1 8.28 1.98 41.43
CA PRO A 1 6.87 1.78 41.04
C PRO A 1 6.64 2.13 39.56
N LEU A 2 6.61 1.11 38.69
CA LEU A 2 6.08 1.22 37.33
C LEU A 2 4.55 1.08 37.30
N GLU A 3 3.94 0.81 38.46
CA GLU A 3 2.49 0.90 38.67
C GLU A 3 2.01 2.29 38.23
N SER A 4 1.17 2.33 37.20
CA SER A 4 0.65 3.55 36.55
C SER A 4 1.55 4.19 35.49
N LEU A 5 2.60 3.51 35.01
CA LEU A 5 3.25 3.91 33.76
C LEU A 5 2.40 3.48 32.57
N THR A 6 2.14 4.40 31.66
CA THR A 6 1.47 4.17 30.39
C THR A 6 2.40 4.55 29.25
N LEU A 7 2.66 3.61 28.35
CA LEU A 7 3.39 3.84 27.12
C LEU A 7 2.42 3.85 25.94
N THR A 8 2.48 4.91 25.15
CA THR A 8 1.65 5.09 23.96
C THR A 8 2.55 5.23 22.74
N LEU A 9 2.49 4.29 21.80
CA LEU A 9 3.17 4.40 20.51
C LEU A 9 2.24 5.10 19.53
N LEU A 10 2.76 6.11 18.84
CA LEU A 10 2.00 6.94 17.91
C LEU A 10 2.60 6.92 16.51
N ARG A 11 1.73 6.99 15.50
CA ARG A 11 2.02 7.33 14.11
C ARG A 11 1.39 8.68 13.80
N GLY A 12 2.17 9.75 13.83
CA GLY A 12 1.66 11.12 13.78
C GLY A 12 0.73 11.41 14.96
N LYS A 13 -0.58 11.48 14.70
CA LYS A 13 -1.62 11.68 15.73
C LYS A 13 -2.38 10.39 16.08
N GLU A 14 -2.12 9.30 15.35
CA GLU A 14 -2.80 8.03 15.53
C GLU A 14 -2.12 7.20 16.61
N THR A 15 -2.90 6.61 17.52
CA THR A 15 -2.40 5.70 18.54
C THR A 15 -2.31 4.27 17.99
N LEU A 16 -1.10 3.75 17.84
CA LEU A 16 -0.86 2.37 17.37
C LEU A 16 -0.96 1.36 18.52
N CYS A 17 -0.48 1.74 19.70
CA CYS A 17 -0.49 0.89 20.87
C CYS A 17 -0.58 1.76 22.11
N ASN A 18 -1.38 1.32 23.07
CA ASN A 18 -1.44 1.89 24.40
C ASN A 18 -1.27 0.77 25.42
N LYS A 19 -0.23 0.84 26.25
CA LYS A 19 0.13 -0.19 27.22
C LYS A 19 0.35 0.44 28.58
N THR A 20 -0.55 0.11 29.51
CA THR A 20 -0.45 0.51 30.91
C THR A 20 0.13 -0.64 31.72
N PHE A 21 1.11 -0.33 32.57
CA PHE A 21 1.80 -1.29 33.42
C PHE A 21 1.17 -1.25 34.82
N THR A 22 0.68 -2.41 35.25
CA THR A 22 0.05 -2.62 36.56
C THR A 22 0.88 -3.67 37.31
N GLY A 23 1.81 -3.24 38.16
CA GLY A 23 2.52 -4.11 39.10
C GLY A 23 4.02 -3.80 39.27
N GLU A 24 4.59 -4.34 40.34
CA GLU A 24 6.05 -4.41 40.58
C GLU A 24 6.69 -5.41 39.61
N LYS A 25 7.02 -4.99 38.40
CA LYS A 25 8.06 -5.70 37.66
C LYS A 25 9.42 -5.23 38.19
N ASN A 26 10.02 -6.06 39.03
CA ASN A 26 11.40 -5.98 39.53
C ASN A 26 12.45 -6.26 38.43
N ASP A 27 12.15 -5.92 37.17
CA ASP A 27 13.14 -6.00 36.11
C ASP A 27 13.84 -4.65 36.02
N THR A 28 15.13 -4.64 36.33
CA THR A 28 16.07 -3.52 36.14
C THR A 28 16.09 -2.97 34.71
N GLN A 29 15.39 -3.62 33.76
CA GLN A 29 15.31 -3.26 32.34
C GLN A 29 14.25 -2.20 31.98
N GLY A 30 13.47 -1.69 32.94
CA GLY A 30 12.43 -0.70 32.63
C GLY A 30 11.23 -1.29 31.88
N ALA A 31 10.37 -0.43 31.35
CA ALA A 31 9.11 -0.81 30.72
C ALA A 31 9.17 -0.67 29.18
N THR A 32 8.70 -1.70 28.48
CA THR A 32 8.73 -1.75 27.01
C THR A 32 7.35 -2.04 26.42
N ALA A 33 6.97 -1.22 25.45
CA ALA A 33 5.80 -1.42 24.59
C ALA A 33 6.26 -1.64 23.14
N THR A 34 5.65 -2.60 22.45
CA THR A 34 6.02 -2.99 21.09
C THR A 34 4.75 -3.20 20.28
N HIS A 35 4.71 -2.65 19.08
CA HIS A 35 3.62 -2.82 18.12
C HIS A 35 4.19 -3.43 16.84
N LYS A 36 3.54 -4.47 16.31
CA LYS A 36 3.88 -5.08 15.02
C LYS A 36 2.77 -4.71 14.04
N GLY A 37 3.13 -4.07 12.94
CA GLY A 37 2.23 -3.69 11.85
C GLY A 37 2.88 -3.94 10.50
N MET A 38 2.06 -3.94 9.45
CA MET A 38 2.56 -3.95 8.07
C MET A 38 2.96 -2.53 7.68
N ALA A 39 4.10 -2.39 7.00
CA ALA A 39 4.54 -1.09 6.51
C ALA A 39 3.78 -0.73 5.22
N HIS A 40 3.21 0.46 5.18
CA HIS A 40 2.54 1.02 4.02
C HIS A 40 3.29 2.23 3.47
N ARG A 41 3.07 2.59 2.21
CA ARG A 41 3.74 3.73 1.53
C ARG A 41 3.55 5.05 2.29
N GLU A 42 2.37 5.25 2.86
CA GLU A 42 1.99 6.41 3.65
C GLU A 42 2.75 6.53 4.98
N ASP A 43 3.26 5.43 5.53
CA ASP A 43 4.02 5.45 6.78
C ASP A 43 5.30 6.27 6.65
N GLY A 44 5.85 6.37 5.44
CA GLY A 44 7.00 7.23 5.16
C GLY A 44 6.73 8.73 5.26
N ARG A 45 5.47 9.14 5.44
CA ARG A 45 5.05 10.53 5.63
C ARG A 45 4.70 10.86 7.08
N HIS A 46 4.85 9.89 7.98
CA HIS A 46 4.44 10.02 9.37
C HIS A 46 5.60 9.80 10.32
N ASN A 47 5.62 10.59 11.38
CA ASN A 47 6.58 10.45 12.47
C ASN A 47 6.06 9.43 13.47
N PHE A 48 6.90 8.47 13.82
CA PHE A 48 6.66 7.53 14.89
C PHE A 48 7.27 8.08 16.17
N SER A 49 6.49 8.06 17.25
CA SER A 49 6.95 8.53 18.56
C SER A 49 6.41 7.65 19.67
N CYS A 50 7.10 7.65 20.81
CA CYS A 50 6.67 6.97 22.03
C CYS A 50 6.42 8.02 23.11
N HIS A 51 5.22 8.01 23.67
CA HIS A 51 4.83 8.84 24.80
C HIS A 51 4.81 7.98 26.05
N ALA A 52 5.61 8.35 27.04
CA ALA A 52 5.61 7.76 28.37
C ALA A 52 4.91 8.68 29.35
N ARG A 53 3.91 8.19 30.07
CA ARG A 53 3.18 8.92 31.11
C ARG A 53 3.14 8.08 32.39
N LEU A 54 3.74 8.59 33.46
CA LEU A 54 3.71 7.98 34.79
C LEU A 54 2.78 8.81 35.69
N ASP A 55 1.69 8.20 36.15
CA ASP A 55 0.71 8.86 37.00
C ASP A 55 0.81 8.39 38.45
N LEU A 56 1.35 9.23 39.34
CA LEU A 56 1.47 8.94 40.76
C LEU A 56 0.40 9.65 41.61
N SER A 57 -0.62 10.23 41.00
CA SER A 57 -1.65 11.04 41.69
C SER A 57 -2.39 10.25 42.78
N SER A 58 -2.66 8.96 42.56
CA SER A 58 -3.28 8.05 43.53
C SER A 58 -2.47 7.88 44.82
N ARG A 59 -1.16 8.17 44.78
CA ARG A 59 -0.23 8.13 45.92
C ARG A 59 0.10 9.53 46.45
N GLY A 60 -0.60 10.57 45.99
CA GLY A 60 -0.31 11.97 46.31
C GLY A 60 0.92 12.53 45.59
N GLY A 61 1.43 11.83 44.57
CA GLY A 61 2.56 12.27 43.76
C GLY A 61 2.17 13.07 42.51
N ALA A 62 3.18 13.53 41.77
CA ALA A 62 3.00 14.24 40.50
C ALA A 62 2.83 13.29 39.30
N ILE A 63 2.39 13.86 38.17
CA ILE A 63 2.35 13.18 36.88
C ILE A 63 3.63 13.54 36.11
N PHE A 64 4.36 12.53 35.64
CA PHE A 64 5.53 12.71 34.79
C PHE A 64 5.19 12.28 33.36
N HIS A 65 5.65 13.04 32.37
CA HIS A 65 5.52 12.65 30.97
C HIS A 65 6.81 12.92 30.20
N GLN A 66 7.11 12.05 29.24
CA GLN A 66 8.22 12.17 28.31
C GLN A 66 7.80 11.72 26.92
N VAL A 67 8.38 12.34 25.90
CA VAL A 67 8.14 12.02 24.49
C VAL A 67 9.48 11.74 23.85
N SER A 68 9.57 10.62 23.13
CA SER A 68 10.79 10.29 22.38
C SER A 68 10.98 11.24 21.20
N GLU A 69 12.22 11.36 20.73
CA GLU A 69 12.49 11.96 19.42
C GLU A 69 11.66 11.27 18.33
N PRO A 70 11.06 12.02 17.40
CA PRO A 70 10.28 11.46 16.31
C PRO A 70 11.18 10.70 15.34
N GLN A 71 10.73 9.51 14.91
CA GLN A 71 11.42 8.64 13.97
C GLN A 71 10.60 8.49 12.69
N MET A 72 11.23 8.64 11.52
CA MET A 72 10.54 8.48 10.23
C MET A 72 10.90 7.14 9.59
N LEU A 73 9.88 6.37 9.18
CA LEU A 73 10.09 5.09 8.52
C LEU A 73 10.43 5.31 7.05
N LYS A 74 11.52 4.72 6.54
CA LYS A 74 11.82 4.74 5.10
C LYS A 74 11.18 3.52 4.44
N VAL A 75 10.17 3.75 3.60
CA VAL A 75 9.49 2.71 2.85
C VAL A 75 9.93 2.79 1.40
N TYR A 76 10.50 1.69 0.89
CA TYR A 76 10.93 1.57 -0.49
C TYR A 76 9.96 0.70 -1.26
N GLU A 77 9.60 1.17 -2.45
CA GLU A 77 8.77 0.41 -3.36
C GLU A 77 9.64 -0.60 -4.10
N PRO A 78 9.17 -1.84 -4.31
CA PRO A 78 9.80 -2.75 -5.25
C PRO A 78 9.75 -2.07 -6.62
N THR A 79 10.92 -1.78 -7.20
CA THR A 79 10.98 -1.36 -8.60
C THR A 79 10.45 -2.50 -9.44
N PRO A 80 9.44 -2.26 -10.31
CA PRO A 80 8.93 -3.31 -11.18
C PRO A 80 10.09 -3.84 -12.01
N ASP A 81 10.26 -5.16 -11.99
CA ASP A 81 11.30 -5.81 -12.77
C ASP A 81 11.12 -5.41 -14.24
N ASN A 82 12.19 -4.85 -14.83
CA ASN A 82 12.21 -4.44 -16.23
C ASN A 82 11.75 -5.60 -17.13
N GLN A 83 12.05 -6.85 -16.76
CA GLN A 83 11.60 -8.03 -17.49
C GLN A 83 10.08 -8.18 -17.50
N MET A 84 9.39 -7.91 -16.39
CA MET A 84 7.93 -8.00 -16.31
C MET A 84 7.25 -6.93 -17.19
N VAL A 85 7.75 -5.70 -17.15
CA VAL A 85 7.23 -4.60 -18.00
C VAL A 85 7.44 -4.92 -19.48
N VAL A 86 8.62 -5.43 -19.84
CA VAL A 86 8.94 -5.84 -21.21
C VAL A 86 7.99 -6.95 -21.66
N ILE A 87 7.79 -8.00 -20.87
CA ILE A 87 6.88 -9.09 -21.23
C ILE A 87 5.46 -8.58 -21.46
N ILE A 88 4.92 -7.75 -20.54
CA ILE A 88 3.57 -7.17 -20.68
C ILE A 88 3.46 -6.35 -21.97
N SER A 89 4.48 -5.54 -22.28
CA SER A 89 4.49 -4.70 -23.48
C SER A 89 4.52 -5.55 -24.76
N VAL A 90 5.38 -6.56 -24.83
CA VAL A 90 5.51 -7.45 -25.99
C VAL A 90 4.21 -8.22 -26.24
N VAL A 91 3.64 -8.81 -25.19
CA VAL A 91 2.36 -9.55 -25.29
C VAL A 91 1.24 -8.62 -25.77
N SER A 92 1.17 -7.40 -25.24
CA SER A 92 0.16 -6.41 -25.64
C SER A 92 0.28 -6.03 -27.12
N VAL A 93 1.51 -5.81 -27.62
CA VAL A 93 1.75 -5.50 -29.04
C VAL A 93 1.39 -6.68 -29.93
N LEU A 94 1.80 -7.90 -29.57
CA LEU A 94 1.49 -9.10 -30.34
C LEU A 94 -0.03 -9.34 -30.44
N LEU A 95 -0.77 -9.16 -29.33
CA LEU A 95 -2.22 -9.27 -29.33
C LEU A 95 -2.87 -8.19 -30.21
N PHE A 96 -2.38 -6.95 -30.15
CA PHE A 96 -2.88 -5.87 -31.00
C PHE A 96 -2.66 -6.15 -32.49
N LEU A 97 -1.47 -6.63 -32.87
CA LEU A 97 -1.16 -7.03 -34.24
C LEU A 97 -2.05 -8.19 -34.72
N PHE A 98 -2.32 -9.15 -33.85
CA PHE A 98 -3.20 -10.27 -34.17
C PHE A 98 -4.64 -9.80 -34.43
N VAL A 99 -5.20 -8.97 -33.55
CA VAL A 99 -6.57 -8.44 -33.67
C VAL A 99 -6.70 -7.57 -34.91
N THR A 100 -5.74 -6.68 -35.17
CA THR A 100 -5.75 -5.82 -36.36
C THR A 100 -5.65 -6.63 -37.65
N SER A 101 -4.82 -7.68 -37.69
CA SER A 101 -4.72 -8.59 -38.83
C SER A 101 -6.06 -9.28 -39.14
N ILE A 102 -6.74 -9.80 -38.12
CA ILE A 102 -8.07 -10.41 -38.28
C ILE A 102 -9.06 -9.38 -38.83
N LEU A 103 -9.10 -8.18 -38.25
CA LEU A 103 -10.02 -7.13 -38.69
C LEU A 103 -9.76 -6.72 -40.15
N LEU A 104 -8.49 -6.57 -40.54
CA LEU A 104 -8.11 -6.28 -41.92
C LEU A 104 -8.54 -7.40 -42.87
N CYS A 105 -8.37 -8.66 -42.48
CA CYS A 105 -8.86 -9.80 -43.26
C CYS A 105 -10.38 -9.72 -43.48
N PHE A 106 -11.15 -9.36 -42.46
CA PHE A 106 -12.60 -9.17 -42.59
C PHE A 106 -12.94 -8.00 -43.52
N ILE A 107 -12.35 -6.83 -43.32
CA ILE A 107 -12.64 -5.64 -44.13
C ILE A 107 -12.30 -5.89 -45.61
N LEU A 108 -11.10 -6.41 -45.89
CA LEU A 108 -10.67 -6.71 -47.25
C LEU A 108 -11.53 -7.83 -47.87
N GLY A 109 -11.87 -8.85 -47.09
CA GLY A 109 -12.76 -9.94 -47.52
C GLY A 109 -14.16 -9.43 -47.89
N GLN A 110 -14.76 -8.57 -47.06
CA GLN A 110 -16.06 -7.96 -47.36
C GLN A 110 -16.00 -7.11 -48.62
N HIS A 111 -14.99 -6.24 -48.75
CA HIS A 111 -14.80 -5.41 -49.93
C HIS A 111 -14.58 -6.25 -51.21
N TRP A 112 -13.83 -7.36 -51.13
CA TRP A 112 -13.66 -8.28 -52.26
C TRP A 112 -14.97 -8.99 -52.64
N ARG A 113 -15.77 -9.39 -51.64
CA ARG A 113 -17.08 -10.01 -51.86
C ARG A 113 -18.06 -9.03 -52.50
N GLN A 114 -18.07 -7.78 -52.05
CA GLN A 114 -18.91 -6.71 -52.59
C GLN A 114 -18.52 -6.36 -54.04
N ARG A 115 -17.22 -6.33 -54.36
CA ARG A 115 -16.74 -6.16 -55.75
C ARG A 115 -17.15 -7.32 -56.67
N ARG A 116 -17.18 -8.56 -56.18
CA ARG A 116 -17.62 -9.72 -57.00
C ARG A 116 -19.14 -9.81 -57.19
N MET A 117 -19.95 -9.18 -56.34
CA MET A 117 -21.42 -9.21 -56.45
C MET A 117 -22.03 -8.01 -57.20
N GLY A 118 -21.23 -7.05 -57.65
CA GLY A 118 -21.69 -5.88 -58.41
C GLY A 118 -21.50 -6.03 -59.92
N ALA A 119 -22.32 -6.84 -60.60
CA ALA A 119 -22.55 -6.78 -62.06
C ALA A 119 -23.73 -7.66 -62.58
N TYR A 120 -24.66 -8.09 -61.72
CA TYR A 120 -25.87 -8.78 -62.20
C TYR A 120 -27.06 -7.85 -62.06
N GLY A 121 -27.19 -6.92 -63.03
CA GLY A 121 -28.47 -6.28 -63.29
C GLY A 121 -29.40 -7.33 -63.90
N VAL A 122 -30.40 -7.76 -63.15
CA VAL A 122 -31.52 -8.53 -63.72
C VAL A 122 -32.30 -7.57 -64.60
N GLN A 123 -32.27 -7.82 -65.90
CA GLN A 123 -33.07 -7.09 -66.88
C GLN A 123 -34.40 -7.86 -66.98
N ASP A 124 -35.39 -7.41 -66.21
CA ASP A 124 -36.76 -7.93 -66.31
C ASP A 124 -37.29 -7.61 -67.72
N ALA A 125 -37.70 -8.66 -68.43
CA ALA A 125 -38.38 -8.63 -69.73
C ALA A 125 -39.85 -9.02 -69.54
#